data_AF-A0A343KP80-F1
#
_entry.id   AF-A0A343KP80-F1
#
_cell.length_a   1.000
_cell.length_b   1.000
_cell.length_c   1.000
_cell.angle_alpha   90.00
_cell.angle_beta   90.00
_cell.angle_gamma   90.00
#
_symmetry.space_group_name_H-M   'P 1'
#
loop_
_entity.id
_entity.type
_entity.pdbx_description
1 polymer ?
#
loop_
_entity_poly.entity_id
_entity_poly.type
_entity_poly.pdbx_seq_one_letter_code
_entity_poly.pdbx_strand_id
1 'polypeptide(L)'
;MAEDKYKKPNSLIRLLCCSPYIMPLLEGLRSYGVECVQDYPRFAYLYYRKIFEPLLNIYMLPGMAIILFFLIYFLMVRSKAKVHRFVKFHGLQAIILYMIIICFTNITNLGPPAWRMTLLGSSVINTLWWFSIITSAYSIWHALRGTMPQIPVVSPNARAHLDFDDPWKSGND
;
A
#
# COMPACT_ATOMS: atom_id res chain seq x y z
N MET A 1 -6.78 -10.66 28.82
CA MET A 1 -6.03 -10.66 27.54
C MET A 1 -6.86 -11.09 26.32
N ALA A 2 -8.05 -11.70 26.50
CA ALA A 2 -8.90 -12.20 25.41
C ALA A 2 -9.91 -11.17 24.83
N GLU A 3 -10.13 -10.05 25.52
CA GLU A 3 -11.25 -9.13 25.26
C GLU A 3 -11.08 -8.27 24.01
N ASP A 4 -9.85 -8.04 23.54
CA ASP A 4 -9.55 -7.20 22.38
C ASP A 4 -9.54 -8.01 21.05
N LYS A 5 -9.74 -9.33 21.10
CA LYS A 5 -9.68 -10.22 19.91
C LYS A 5 -10.88 -10.00 18.96
N TYR A 6 -12.00 -9.48 19.47
CA TYR A 6 -13.27 -9.36 18.74
C TYR A 6 -13.89 -7.95 18.80
N LYS A 7 -13.16 -6.96 19.32
CA LYS A 7 -13.68 -5.60 19.41
C LYS A 7 -13.74 -4.98 18.01
N LYS A 8 -14.92 -4.48 17.62
CA LYS A 8 -15.08 -3.79 16.33
C LYS A 8 -14.26 -2.49 16.35
N PRO A 9 -13.47 -2.19 15.31
CA PRO A 9 -12.67 -0.96 15.28
C PRO A 9 -13.56 0.28 15.22
N ASN A 10 -13.27 1.26 16.08
CA ASN A 10 -13.94 2.57 16.03
C ASN A 10 -13.52 3.36 14.77
N SER A 11 -14.20 4.47 14.49
CA SER A 11 -13.93 5.28 13.28
C SER A 11 -12.51 5.84 13.24
N LEU A 12 -11.92 6.21 14.39
CA LEU A 12 -10.55 6.71 14.47
C LEU A 12 -9.52 5.64 14.10
N ILE A 13 -9.71 4.41 14.57
CA ILE A 13 -8.86 3.27 14.22
C ILE A 13 -8.96 2.97 12.72
N ARG A 14 -10.17 3.05 12.14
CA ARG A 14 -10.39 2.83 10.70
C ARG A 14 -9.64 3.88 9.86
N LEU A 15 -9.68 5.16 10.26
CA LEU A 15 -8.93 6.22 9.61
C LEU A 15 -7.41 6.04 9.76
N LEU A 16 -6.93 5.68 10.95
CA LEU A 16 -5.51 5.38 11.20
C LEU A 16 -5.02 4.22 10.32
N CYS A 17 -5.85 3.20 10.09
CA CYS A 17 -5.52 2.07 9.22
C CYS A 17 -5.39 2.46 7.73
N CYS A 18 -5.84 3.63 7.32
CA CYS A 18 -5.67 4.10 5.94
C CYS A 18 -4.29 4.72 5.69
N SER A 19 -3.67 5.32 6.72
CA SER A 19 -2.40 6.03 6.58
C SER A 19 -1.24 5.18 6.03
N PRO A 20 -1.02 3.91 6.42
CA PRO A 20 0.14 3.18 5.94
C PRO A 20 0.06 2.84 4.45
N TYR A 21 -1.14 2.81 3.84
CA TYR A 21 -1.32 2.54 2.41
C TYR A 21 -0.94 3.71 1.51
N ILE A 22 -0.72 4.89 2.07
CA ILE A 22 -0.16 6.03 1.32
C ILE A 22 1.25 5.67 0.83
N MET A 23 2.01 4.89 1.60
CA MET A 23 3.38 4.51 1.26
C MET A 23 3.48 3.65 -0.03
N PRO A 24 2.82 2.48 -0.14
CA PRO A 24 2.83 1.70 -1.38
C PRO A 24 2.25 2.47 -2.58
N LEU A 25 1.25 3.32 -2.35
CA LEU A 25 0.70 4.19 -3.40
C LEU A 25 1.76 5.17 -3.92
N LEU A 26 2.40 5.94 -3.03
CA LEU A 26 3.41 6.93 -3.42
C LEU A 26 4.61 6.29 -4.12
N GLU A 27 5.03 5.10 -3.69
CA GLU A 27 6.10 4.37 -4.37
C GLU A 27 5.71 4.02 -5.81
N GLY A 28 4.53 3.45 -6.03
CA GLY A 28 4.07 3.12 -7.39
C GLY A 28 3.88 4.35 -8.28
N LEU A 29 3.35 5.44 -7.73
CA LEU A 29 3.21 6.70 -8.45
C LEU A 29 4.57 7.34 -8.78
N ARG A 30 5.53 7.30 -7.86
CA ARG A 30 6.90 7.79 -8.09
C ARG A 30 7.59 6.99 -9.20
N SER A 31 7.49 5.67 -9.16
CA SER A 31 8.27 4.79 -10.03
C SER A 31 7.79 4.77 -11.48
N TYR A 32 6.48 4.89 -11.68
CA TYR A 32 5.85 4.69 -13.01
C TYR A 32 4.98 5.88 -13.45
N GLY A 33 4.66 6.81 -12.56
CA GLY A 33 3.66 7.85 -12.84
C GLY A 33 4.04 8.80 -13.96
N VAL A 34 5.32 9.18 -14.10
CA VAL A 34 5.73 10.08 -15.21
C VAL A 34 5.51 9.42 -16.57
N GLU A 35 5.91 8.15 -16.70
CA GLU A 35 5.79 7.40 -17.95
C GLU A 35 4.32 7.10 -18.27
N CYS A 36 3.55 6.60 -17.30
CA CYS A 36 2.16 6.27 -17.53
C CYS A 36 1.31 7.51 -17.83
N VAL A 37 1.44 8.58 -17.03
CA VAL A 37 0.50 9.72 -17.09
C VAL A 37 0.64 10.51 -18.40
N GLN A 38 1.79 10.45 -19.08
CA GLN A 38 1.99 11.07 -20.40
C GLN A 38 1.07 10.48 -21.48
N ASP A 39 0.69 9.20 -21.35
CA ASP A 39 -0.18 8.51 -22.30
C ASP A 39 -1.68 8.80 -22.05
N TYR A 40 -2.03 9.47 -20.95
CA TYR A 40 -3.41 9.78 -20.60
C TYR A 40 -3.84 11.17 -21.08
N PRO A 41 -5.17 11.39 -21.25
CA PRO A 41 -5.70 12.70 -21.59
C PRO A 41 -5.22 13.80 -20.63
N ARG A 42 -5.04 15.02 -21.16
CA ARG A 42 -4.45 16.16 -20.44
C ARG A 42 -5.13 16.47 -19.09
N PHE A 43 -6.43 16.23 -18.95
CA PHE A 43 -7.11 16.44 -17.67
C PHE A 43 -6.61 15.48 -16.58
N ALA A 44 -6.37 14.21 -16.91
CA ALA A 44 -5.86 13.22 -15.96
C ALA A 44 -4.45 13.58 -15.49
N TYR A 45 -3.61 14.05 -16.42
CA TYR A 45 -2.29 14.61 -16.10
C TYR A 45 -2.38 15.80 -15.14
N LEU A 46 -3.30 16.74 -15.37
CA LEU A 46 -3.48 17.90 -14.48
C LEU A 46 -3.95 17.51 -13.08
N TYR A 47 -4.86 16.54 -12.96
CA TYR A 47 -5.30 16.02 -11.65
C TYR A 47 -4.18 15.31 -10.92
N TYR A 48 -3.44 14.45 -11.63
CA TYR A 48 -2.28 13.75 -11.07
C TYR A 48 -1.27 14.76 -10.50
N ARG A 49 -0.93 15.76 -11.31
CA ARG A 49 0.05 16.79 -10.95
C ARG A 49 -0.42 17.62 -9.74
N LYS A 50 -1.67 18.07 -9.75
CA LYS A 50 -2.20 18.92 -8.67
C LYS A 50 -2.28 18.19 -7.32
N ILE A 51 -2.61 16.90 -7.32
CA ILE A 51 -2.89 16.14 -6.09
C ILE A 51 -1.65 15.42 -5.59
N PHE A 52 -0.93 14.70 -6.45
CA PHE A 52 0.12 13.78 -6.04
C PHE A 52 1.52 14.38 -6.10
N GLU A 53 1.82 15.25 -7.05
CA GLU A 53 3.16 15.86 -7.19
C GLU A 53 3.71 16.51 -5.91
N PRO A 54 2.95 17.32 -5.12
CA PRO A 54 3.49 17.89 -3.89
C PRO A 54 3.84 16.81 -2.85
N LEU A 55 3.03 15.75 -2.72
CA LEU A 55 3.32 14.64 -1.82
C LEU A 55 4.53 13.83 -2.32
N LEU A 56 4.63 13.61 -3.64
CA LEU A 56 5.75 12.91 -4.25
C LEU A 56 7.06 13.66 -4.05
N ASN A 57 7.07 14.98 -4.16
CA ASN A 57 8.27 15.79 -3.92
C ASN A 57 8.79 15.64 -2.48
N ILE A 58 7.89 15.59 -1.49
CA ILE A 58 8.26 15.30 -0.10
C ILE A 58 8.79 13.86 0.02
N TYR A 59 8.10 12.90 -0.58
CA TYR A 59 8.47 11.48 -0.53
C TYR A 59 9.83 11.19 -1.20
N MET A 60 10.19 11.95 -2.23
CA MET A 60 11.45 11.81 -2.96
C MET A 60 12.66 12.40 -2.22
N LEU A 61 12.47 13.10 -1.10
CA LEU A 61 13.60 13.58 -0.30
C LEU A 61 14.46 12.38 0.18
N PRO A 62 15.79 12.56 0.32
CA PRO A 62 16.70 11.49 0.70
C PRO A 62 16.26 10.80 2.00
N GLY A 63 16.12 9.48 1.95
CA GLY A 63 15.78 8.66 3.12
C GLY A 63 14.30 8.69 3.55
N MET A 64 13.42 9.49 2.92
CA MET A 64 12.01 9.60 3.36
C MET A 64 11.25 8.28 3.26
N ALA A 65 11.44 7.50 2.20
CA ALA A 65 10.85 6.17 2.07
C ALA A 65 11.28 5.24 3.23
N ILE A 66 12.56 5.29 3.61
CA ILE A 66 13.10 4.49 4.71
C ILE A 66 12.53 4.97 6.05
N ILE A 67 12.46 6.29 6.26
CA ILE A 67 11.89 6.88 7.48
C ILE A 67 10.42 6.49 7.63
N LEU A 68 9.62 6.61 6.56
CA LEU A 68 8.20 6.23 6.56
C LEU A 68 8.00 4.74 6.81
N PHE A 69 8.86 3.89 6.23
CA PHE A 69 8.85 2.46 6.49
C PHE A 69 9.00 2.16 7.99
N PHE A 70 10.05 2.71 8.61
CA PHE A 70 10.31 2.50 10.02
C PHE A 70 9.25 3.14 10.91
N LEU A 71 8.74 4.31 10.53
CA LEU A 71 7.65 4.97 11.24
C LEU A 71 6.40 4.08 11.30
N ILE A 72 5.96 3.54 10.17
CA ILE A 72 4.82 2.62 10.11
C ILE A 72 5.12 1.35 10.92
N TYR A 73 6.31 0.77 10.73
CA TYR A 73 6.70 -0.46 11.42
C TYR A 73 6.72 -0.30 12.95
N PHE A 74 7.36 0.75 13.47
CA PHE A 74 7.44 0.97 14.91
C PHE A 74 6.11 1.41 15.54
N LEU A 75 5.34 2.28 14.86
CA LEU A 75 4.08 2.79 15.40
C LEU A 75 2.93 1.79 15.32
N MET A 76 2.85 1.01 14.24
CA MET A 76 1.71 0.11 14.01
C MET A 76 2.04 -1.33 14.36
N VAL A 77 3.21 -1.84 13.95
CA VAL A 77 3.53 -3.28 14.06
C VAL A 77 4.21 -3.60 15.39
N ARG A 78 5.32 -2.91 15.69
CA ARG A 78 6.16 -3.15 16.89
C ARG A 78 5.81 -2.30 18.10
N SER A 79 4.70 -1.58 18.05
CA SER A 79 4.29 -0.73 19.17
C SER A 79 4.15 -1.53 20.47
N LYS A 80 4.83 -1.03 21.52
CA LYS A 80 4.74 -1.58 22.88
C LYS A 80 3.40 -1.25 23.54
N ALA A 81 2.70 -0.23 23.05
CA ALA A 81 1.36 0.10 23.52
C ALA A 81 0.36 -0.99 23.11
N LYS A 82 -0.79 -1.06 23.81
CA LYS A 82 -1.91 -1.93 23.47
C LYS A 82 -2.58 -1.43 22.18
N VAL A 83 -1.95 -1.72 21.04
CA VAL A 83 -2.45 -1.38 19.69
C VAL A 83 -3.37 -2.49 19.21
N HIS A 84 -4.55 -2.09 18.74
CA HIS A 84 -5.58 -2.99 18.23
C HIS A 84 -5.05 -3.87 17.10
N ARG A 85 -5.40 -5.17 17.10
CA ARG A 85 -4.86 -6.15 16.12
C ARG A 85 -5.13 -5.74 14.66
N PHE A 86 -6.29 -5.13 14.42
CA PHE A 86 -6.66 -4.54 13.12
C PHE A 86 -5.62 -3.52 12.58
N VAL A 87 -5.07 -2.68 13.46
CA VAL A 87 -4.03 -1.70 13.10
C VAL A 87 -2.74 -2.42 12.71
N LYS A 88 -2.35 -3.45 13.48
CA LYS A 88 -1.18 -4.29 13.17
C LYS A 88 -1.32 -4.96 11.80
N PHE A 89 -2.49 -5.51 11.50
CA PHE A 89 -2.78 -6.14 10.21
C PHE A 89 -2.62 -5.15 9.05
N HIS A 90 -3.30 -4.01 9.10
CA HIS A 90 -3.22 -3.01 8.03
C HIS A 90 -1.81 -2.43 7.86
N GLY A 91 -1.11 -2.16 8.96
CA GLY A 91 0.29 -1.71 8.93
C GLY A 91 1.21 -2.75 8.27
N LEU A 92 1.09 -4.02 8.64
CA LEU A 92 1.90 -5.09 8.07
C LEU A 92 1.56 -5.36 6.60
N GLN A 93 0.27 -5.38 6.25
CA GLN A 93 -0.14 -5.55 4.86
C GLN A 93 0.39 -4.42 3.97
N ALA A 94 0.36 -3.17 4.44
CA ALA A 94 0.90 -2.05 3.69
C ALA A 94 2.43 -2.16 3.51
N ILE A 95 3.15 -2.60 4.54
CA ILE A 95 4.59 -2.87 4.46
C ILE A 95 4.91 -3.96 3.41
N ILE A 96 4.18 -5.08 3.45
CA ILE A 96 4.38 -6.17 2.48
C ILE A 96 4.05 -5.69 1.06
N LEU A 97 2.96 -4.94 0.89
CA LEU A 97 2.59 -4.36 -0.40
C LEU A 97 3.67 -3.40 -0.92
N TYR A 98 4.20 -2.54 -0.06
CA TYR A 98 5.33 -1.65 -0.38
C TYR A 98 6.56 -2.45 -0.82
N MET A 99 6.92 -3.52 -0.09
CA MET A 99 8.04 -4.40 -0.44
C MET A 99 7.88 -5.05 -1.83
N ILE A 100 6.67 -5.46 -2.18
CA ILE A 100 6.37 -6.03 -3.50
C ILE A 100 6.54 -4.95 -4.59
N ILE A 101 6.01 -3.75 -4.38
CA ILE A 101 6.09 -2.65 -5.35
C ILE A 101 7.55 -2.21 -5.57
N ILE A 102 8.35 -2.06 -4.51
CA ILE A 102 9.77 -1.74 -4.67
C ILE A 102 10.52 -2.86 -5.39
N CYS A 103 10.16 -4.14 -5.15
CA CYS A 103 10.80 -5.26 -5.82
C CYS A 103 10.59 -5.17 -7.33
N PHE A 104 9.34 -4.97 -7.78
CA PHE A 104 9.03 -4.76 -9.19
C PHE A 104 9.68 -3.51 -9.76
N THR A 105 9.72 -2.41 -9.00
CA THR A 105 10.40 -1.17 -9.39
C THR A 105 11.88 -1.41 -9.66
N ASN A 106 12.57 -2.12 -8.77
CA ASN A 106 13.97 -2.44 -8.97
C ASN A 106 14.15 -3.35 -10.19
N ILE A 107 13.36 -4.42 -10.35
CA ILE A 107 13.44 -5.32 -11.51
C ILE A 107 13.27 -4.57 -12.82
N THR A 108 12.28 -3.67 -12.90
CA THR A 108 12.04 -2.87 -14.12
C THR A 108 13.15 -1.84 -14.36
N ASN A 109 13.76 -1.29 -13.31
CA ASN A 109 14.90 -0.37 -13.44
C ASN A 109 16.22 -1.06 -13.81
N LEU A 110 16.36 -2.37 -13.56
CA LEU A 110 17.57 -3.13 -13.93
C LEU A 110 17.70 -3.35 -15.45
N GLY A 111 16.59 -3.29 -16.21
CA GLY A 111 16.62 -3.52 -17.66
C GLY A 111 17.20 -2.34 -18.47
N PRO A 112 17.57 -2.56 -19.75
CA PRO A 112 18.05 -1.49 -20.64
C PRO A 112 17.00 -0.39 -20.88
N PRO A 113 17.28 0.91 -20.74
CA PRO A 113 16.26 1.97 -20.84
C PRO A 113 15.31 1.87 -22.05
N ALA A 114 15.81 1.39 -23.21
CA ALA A 114 15.01 1.14 -24.41
C ALA A 114 13.88 0.10 -24.25
N TRP A 115 13.99 -0.88 -23.34
CA TRP A 115 12.96 -1.90 -23.12
C TRP A 115 11.63 -1.27 -22.67
N ARG A 116 11.69 -0.19 -21.88
CA ARG A 116 10.52 0.54 -21.37
C ARG A 116 9.70 1.17 -22.49
N MET A 117 10.35 1.55 -23.59
CA MET A 117 9.70 2.14 -24.76
C MET A 117 9.08 1.11 -25.71
N THR A 118 9.31 -0.18 -25.47
CA THR A 118 8.66 -1.24 -26.25
C THR A 118 7.18 -1.37 -25.84
N LEU A 119 6.36 -1.94 -26.72
CA LEU A 119 4.95 -2.25 -26.41
C LEU A 119 4.81 -3.15 -25.17
N LEU A 120 5.69 -4.14 -25.03
CA LEU A 120 5.69 -5.02 -23.86
C LEU A 120 6.12 -4.26 -22.59
N GLY A 121 7.15 -3.43 -22.68
CA GLY A 121 7.65 -2.69 -21.54
C GLY A 121 6.65 -1.68 -20.99
N SER A 122 6.10 -0.85 -21.87
CA SER A 122 5.05 0.12 -21.54
C SER A 122 3.80 -0.57 -20.95
N SER A 123 3.38 -1.72 -21.49
CA SER A 123 2.25 -2.50 -20.96
C SER A 123 2.52 -3.02 -19.54
N VAL A 124 3.74 -3.52 -19.27
CA VAL A 124 4.14 -3.97 -17.93
C VAL A 124 4.17 -2.80 -16.94
N ILE A 125 4.76 -1.68 -17.32
CA ILE A 125 4.83 -0.46 -16.50
C ILE A 125 3.42 0.07 -16.18
N ASN A 126 2.55 0.17 -17.18
CA ASN A 126 1.16 0.59 -16.99
C ASN A 126 0.38 -0.36 -16.07
N THR A 127 0.62 -1.67 -16.20
CA THR A 127 0.01 -2.68 -15.31
C THR A 127 0.48 -2.52 -13.86
N LEU A 128 1.79 -2.30 -13.64
CA LEU A 128 2.37 -2.10 -12.30
C LEU A 128 1.91 -0.78 -11.67
N TRP A 129 1.74 0.25 -12.47
CA TRP A 129 1.15 1.52 -12.03
C TRP A 129 -0.28 1.33 -11.53
N TRP A 130 -1.15 0.71 -12.34
CA TRP A 130 -2.52 0.40 -11.92
C TRP A 130 -2.59 -0.56 -10.75
N PHE A 131 -1.71 -1.56 -10.70
CA PHE A 131 -1.58 -2.47 -9.56
C PHE A 131 -1.36 -1.68 -8.26
N SER A 132 -0.44 -0.71 -8.25
CA SER A 132 -0.16 0.10 -7.05
C SER A 132 -1.35 0.94 -6.60
N ILE A 133 -2.09 1.52 -7.54
CA ILE A 133 -3.27 2.36 -7.26
C ILE A 133 -4.42 1.49 -6.76
N ILE A 134 -4.76 0.42 -7.48
CA ILE A 134 -5.92 -0.43 -7.19
C ILE A 134 -5.74 -1.15 -5.86
N THR A 135 -4.58 -1.75 -5.60
CA THR A 135 -4.34 -2.50 -4.35
C THR A 135 -4.32 -1.58 -3.12
N SER A 136 -3.76 -0.38 -3.25
CA SER A 136 -3.78 0.64 -2.19
C SER A 136 -5.20 1.15 -1.94
N ALA A 137 -5.94 1.52 -3.00
CA ALA A 137 -7.32 1.99 -2.89
C ALA A 137 -8.26 0.92 -2.32
N TYR A 138 -8.13 -0.33 -2.78
CA TYR A 138 -8.87 -1.48 -2.27
C TYR A 138 -8.61 -1.68 -0.77
N SER A 139 -7.35 -1.60 -0.33
CA SER A 139 -7.00 -1.75 1.08
C SER A 139 -7.55 -0.61 1.95
N ILE A 140 -7.49 0.63 1.45
CA ILE A 140 -8.08 1.81 2.11
C ILE A 140 -9.60 1.65 2.23
N TRP A 141 -10.28 1.21 1.17
CA TRP A 141 -11.73 0.98 1.18
C TRP A 141 -12.14 -0.06 2.23
N HIS A 142 -11.36 -1.12 2.41
CA HIS A 142 -11.62 -2.10 3.45
C HIS A 142 -11.29 -1.59 4.87
N ALA A 143 -10.22 -0.78 5.04
CA ALA A 143 -9.87 -0.13 6.30
C ALA A 143 -10.98 0.85 6.75
N LEU A 144 -11.29 1.83 5.90
CA LEU A 144 -12.64 2.15 5.41
C LEU A 144 -13.75 1.48 6.18
N ARG A 145 -14.19 0.30 5.74
CA ARG A 145 -15.36 -0.42 6.27
C ARG A 145 -15.13 -1.14 7.60
N GLY A 146 -13.90 -1.10 8.16
CA GLY A 146 -13.53 -1.86 9.34
C GLY A 146 -13.37 -3.37 9.06
N THR A 147 -13.03 -3.72 7.82
CA THR A 147 -12.86 -5.10 7.35
C THR A 147 -11.43 -5.33 6.90
N MET A 148 -10.97 -6.59 6.93
CA MET A 148 -9.64 -6.94 6.44
C MET A 148 -9.69 -7.24 4.94
N PRO A 149 -8.95 -6.49 4.09
CA PRO A 149 -8.82 -6.80 2.67
C PRO A 149 -8.26 -8.20 2.42
N GLN A 150 -8.61 -8.78 1.25
CA GLN A 150 -8.16 -10.10 0.81
C GLN A 150 -7.38 -9.97 -0.50
N ILE A 151 -6.11 -9.59 -0.38
CA ILE A 151 -5.17 -9.55 -1.51
C ILE A 151 -4.42 -10.88 -1.53
N PRO A 152 -4.43 -11.63 -2.66
CA PRO A 152 -3.65 -12.86 -2.80
C PRO A 152 -2.18 -12.64 -2.46
N VAL A 153 -1.56 -13.62 -1.81
CA VAL A 153 -0.17 -13.57 -1.30
C VAL A 153 0.04 -12.54 -0.17
N VAL A 154 -0.44 -11.31 -0.29
CA VAL A 154 -0.16 -10.23 0.68
C VAL A 154 -0.93 -10.43 1.99
N SER A 155 -2.25 -10.54 1.93
CA SER A 155 -3.10 -10.63 3.13
C SER A 155 -2.90 -11.92 3.94
N PRO A 156 -2.71 -13.11 3.32
CA PRO A 156 -2.35 -14.32 4.05
C PRO A 156 -1.03 -14.19 4.81
N ASN A 157 0.01 -13.63 4.19
CA ASN A 157 1.31 -13.43 4.85
C ASN A 157 1.20 -12.44 6.03
N ALA A 158 0.43 -11.35 5.86
CA ALA A 158 0.16 -10.43 6.94
C ALA A 158 -0.58 -11.08 8.12
N ARG A 159 -1.53 -11.99 7.85
CA ARG A 159 -2.24 -12.75 8.88
C ARG A 159 -1.34 -13.75 9.59
N ALA A 160 -0.56 -14.52 8.82
CA ALA A 160 0.34 -15.55 9.35
C ALA A 160 1.37 -14.95 10.31
N HIS A 161 1.93 -13.78 9.99
CA HIS A 161 2.89 -13.11 10.88
C HIS A 161 2.30 -12.65 12.23
N LEU A 162 0.97 -12.50 12.28
CA LEU A 162 0.26 -11.99 13.45
C LEU A 162 -0.55 -13.08 14.14
N ASP A 163 -0.45 -14.34 13.71
CA ASP A 163 -1.30 -15.47 14.14
C ASP A 163 -2.80 -15.09 14.15
N PHE A 164 -3.27 -14.53 13.04
CA PHE A 164 -4.69 -14.26 12.84
C PHE A 164 -5.41 -15.53 12.37
N ASP A 165 -6.16 -16.17 13.27
CA ASP A 165 -7.37 -16.90 12.88
C ASP A 165 -8.43 -15.84 12.52
N ASP A 166 -9.06 -15.94 11.34
CA ASP A 166 -10.06 -14.97 10.90
C ASP A 166 -11.32 -15.04 11.80
N PRO A 167 -11.49 -14.13 12.77
CA PRO A 167 -12.59 -14.24 13.72
C PRO A 167 -13.93 -13.84 13.10
N TRP A 168 -13.92 -13.34 11.86
CA TRP A 168 -15.10 -12.84 11.15
C TRP A 168 -15.59 -13.80 10.06
N LYS A 169 -14.91 -14.93 9.86
CA LYS A 169 -15.34 -16.02 8.97
C LYS A 169 -16.11 -17.13 9.69
N SER A 170 -16.05 -17.24 11.01
CA SER A 170 -16.66 -18.35 11.75
C SER A 170 -18.17 -18.22 11.98
N GLY A 171 -18.91 -17.56 11.08
CA GLY A 171 -20.32 -17.24 11.32
C GLY A 171 -21.23 -17.23 10.10
N ASN A 172 -20.80 -17.72 8.94
CA ASN A 172 -21.63 -17.76 7.73
C ASN A 172 -21.30 -18.97 6.81
N ASP A 173 -20.96 -20.11 7.41
CA ASP A 173 -20.96 -21.42 6.72
C ASP A 173 -22.00 -22.32 7.39
#